data_AF-A0A1J3FFC9-F1
#
_entry.id   AF-A0A1J3FFC9-F1
#
_cell.length_a   1.000
_cell.length_b   1.000
_cell.length_c   1.000
_cell.angle_alpha   90.00
_cell.angle_beta   90.00
_cell.angle_gamma   90.00
#
_symmetry.space_group_name_H-M   'P 1'
#
loop_
_entity.id
_entity.type
_entity.pdbx_description
1 polymer ?
#
loop_
_entity_poly.entity_id
_entity_poly.type
_entity_poly.pdbx_seq_one_letter_code
_entity_poly.pdbx_strand_id
1 'polypeptide(L)'
;LVVEKLGPKPPEAGGRSSSPDRVWAPSYSEFMAWRNTNKRMQLNCKSISEERERRSRKGVLVVAKGFDASVPEGCTPGKHVFHLESMLRDHFSSCGKVKSVCIPHAYYSSTIKRYAYIEILGKKAIERALKLSGSEMDGHKLVVTPPLRQMKKARRKSLKTDRYSRSKTMDVRGYDTSLPRKIIKSALVKHFSSCGEVVEVEVMPNLRNPKTPKFAYVSIYGEGAKEKALQLNGSDMGGFKLV
;
A
#
# COMPACT_ATOMS: atom_id res chain seq x y z
N LEU A 1 -24.70 -8.22 -5.17
CA LEU A 1 -25.59 -9.30 -5.63
C LEU A 1 -24.75 -10.26 -6.48
N VAL A 2 -24.25 -11.33 -5.87
CA VAL A 2 -23.52 -12.40 -6.57
C VAL A 2 -24.57 -13.38 -7.07
N VAL A 3 -24.76 -13.45 -8.39
CA VAL A 3 -25.62 -14.46 -9.00
C VAL A 3 -24.81 -15.77 -9.01
N GLU A 4 -25.06 -16.64 -8.03
CA GLU A 4 -24.62 -18.05 -8.13
C GLU A 4 -25.38 -18.71 -9.28
N LYS A 5 -24.74 -18.79 -10.45
CA LYS A 5 -25.21 -19.67 -11.52
C LYS A 5 -24.96 -21.12 -11.06
N LEU A 6 -26.03 -21.76 -10.57
CA LEU A 6 -26.06 -23.19 -10.31
C LEU A 6 -25.71 -23.95 -11.61
N GLY A 7 -24.54 -24.58 -11.63
CA GLY A 7 -24.14 -25.47 -12.72
C GLY A 7 -24.92 -26.80 -12.68
N PRO A 8 -24.88 -27.57 -13.78
CA PRO A 8 -25.57 -28.85 -13.87
C PRO A 8 -25.11 -29.82 -12.76
N LYS A 9 -26.07 -30.52 -12.15
CA LYS A 9 -25.86 -31.50 -11.08
C LYS A 9 -25.17 -32.75 -11.67
N PRO A 10 -24.17 -33.35 -10.99
CA PRO A 10 -23.53 -34.58 -11.49
C PRO A 10 -24.57 -35.71 -11.63
N PRO A 11 -24.50 -36.53 -12.69
CA PRO A 11 -25.41 -37.66 -12.84
C PRO A 11 -25.16 -38.71 -11.76
N GLU A 12 -26.24 -39.21 -11.13
CA GLU A 12 -26.18 -40.25 -10.10
C GLU A 12 -25.83 -41.62 -10.70
N ALA A 13 -25.02 -42.39 -9.98
CA ALA A 13 -24.57 -43.69 -10.41
C ALA A 13 -25.68 -44.74 -10.28
N GLY A 14 -26.33 -45.04 -11.40
CA GLY A 14 -26.94 -46.35 -11.68
C GLY A 14 -28.33 -46.59 -11.12
N GLY A 15 -29.31 -46.62 -12.03
CA GLY A 15 -30.60 -47.29 -11.85
C GLY A 15 -31.27 -47.49 -13.20
N ARG A 16 -31.43 -48.74 -13.65
CA ARG A 16 -32.15 -49.08 -14.89
C ARG A 16 -33.61 -48.64 -14.76
N SER A 17 -34.08 -47.79 -15.65
CA SER A 17 -35.48 -47.80 -16.05
C SER A 17 -35.63 -47.27 -17.48
N SER A 18 -36.56 -47.89 -18.19
CA SER A 18 -36.79 -47.79 -19.63
C SER A 18 -37.85 -46.74 -19.90
N SER A 19 -37.51 -45.61 -20.54
CA SER A 19 -38.45 -44.73 -21.27
C SER A 19 -37.68 -43.75 -22.17
N PRO A 20 -38.26 -43.30 -23.31
CA PRO A 20 -37.50 -42.73 -24.42
C PRO A 20 -37.67 -41.20 -24.49
N ASP A 21 -37.05 -40.47 -23.57
CA ASP A 21 -36.81 -39.03 -23.73
C ASP A 21 -35.34 -38.75 -23.43
N ARG A 22 -34.50 -38.85 -24.47
CA ARG A 22 -33.06 -38.53 -24.36
C ARG A 22 -32.87 -37.02 -24.26
N VAL A 23 -33.07 -36.48 -23.08
CA VAL A 23 -32.33 -35.28 -22.66
C VAL A 23 -30.85 -35.69 -22.71
N TRP A 24 -30.07 -35.06 -23.60
CA TRP A 24 -28.64 -35.34 -23.72
C TRP A 24 -27.95 -34.95 -22.41
N ALA A 25 -27.77 -35.94 -21.53
CA ALA A 25 -26.92 -35.81 -20.37
C ALA A 25 -25.47 -36.00 -20.85
N PRO A 26 -24.57 -35.02 -20.61
CA PRO A 26 -23.15 -35.20 -20.90
C PRO A 26 -22.66 -36.45 -20.20
N SER A 27 -21.87 -37.26 -20.90
CA SER A 27 -21.18 -38.39 -20.28
C SER A 27 -20.33 -37.89 -19.11
N TYR A 28 -20.06 -38.76 -18.13
CA TYR A 28 -19.26 -38.38 -16.96
C TYR A 28 -17.89 -37.79 -17.35
N SER A 29 -17.27 -38.27 -18.43
CA SER A 29 -16.03 -37.73 -18.99
C SER A 29 -16.21 -36.31 -19.54
N GLU A 30 -17.30 -36.03 -20.26
CA GLU A 30 -17.64 -34.68 -20.74
C GLU A 30 -17.98 -33.74 -19.59
N PHE A 31 -18.68 -34.20 -18.55
CA PHE A 31 -18.95 -33.43 -17.34
C PHE A 31 -17.65 -33.04 -16.61
N MET A 32 -16.73 -33.98 -16.47
CA MET A 32 -15.42 -33.72 -15.86
C MET A 32 -14.55 -32.80 -16.72
N ALA A 33 -14.60 -32.94 -18.06
CA ALA A 33 -13.92 -32.02 -18.98
C ALA A 33 -14.48 -30.59 -18.90
N TRP A 34 -15.80 -30.44 -18.85
CA TRP A 34 -16.46 -29.15 -18.62
C TRP A 34 -16.11 -28.55 -17.26
N ARG A 35 -16.12 -29.36 -16.18
CA ARG A 35 -15.75 -28.89 -14.84
C ARG A 35 -14.29 -28.44 -14.78
N ASN A 36 -13.38 -29.16 -15.44
CA ASN A 36 -11.97 -28.84 -15.49
C ASN A 36 -11.69 -27.58 -16.32
N THR A 37 -12.36 -27.42 -17.46
CA THR A 37 -12.26 -26.20 -18.28
C THR A 37 -12.84 -24.99 -17.55
N ASN A 38 -13.99 -25.11 -16.89
CA ASN A 38 -14.57 -24.04 -16.09
C ASN A 38 -13.69 -23.66 -14.88
N LYS A 39 -13.11 -24.65 -14.19
CA LYS A 39 -12.11 -24.42 -13.13
C LYS A 39 -10.85 -23.73 -13.67
N ARG A 40 -10.36 -24.12 -14.86
CA ARG A 40 -9.22 -23.48 -15.54
C ARG A 40 -9.54 -22.05 -15.98
N MET A 41 -10.75 -21.79 -16.49
CA MET A 41 -11.22 -20.45 -16.85
C MET A 41 -11.37 -19.56 -15.61
N GLN A 42 -11.90 -20.07 -14.49
CA GLN A 42 -11.95 -19.32 -13.23
C GLN A 42 -10.55 -19.02 -12.67
N LEU A 43 -9.62 -19.99 -12.72
CA LEU A 43 -8.23 -19.77 -12.32
C LEU A 43 -7.53 -18.75 -13.23
N ASN A 44 -7.80 -18.77 -14.54
CA ASN A 44 -7.24 -17.81 -15.49
C ASN A 44 -7.84 -16.40 -15.33
N CYS A 45 -9.15 -16.28 -15.06
CA CYS A 45 -9.77 -14.99 -14.71
C CYS A 45 -9.23 -14.46 -13.38
N LYS A 46 -9.01 -15.32 -12.38
CA LYS A 46 -8.33 -14.93 -11.12
C LYS A 46 -6.90 -14.46 -11.40
N SER A 47 -6.09 -15.21 -12.15
CA SER A 47 -4.71 -14.80 -12.48
C SER A 47 -4.65 -13.53 -13.31
N ILE A 48 -5.53 -13.34 -14.29
CA ILE A 48 -5.61 -12.10 -15.10
C ILE A 48 -6.08 -10.93 -14.23
N SER A 49 -7.06 -11.12 -13.34
CA SER A 49 -7.49 -10.08 -12.40
C SER A 49 -6.38 -9.71 -11.41
N GLU A 50 -5.66 -10.69 -10.88
CA GLU A 50 -4.50 -10.51 -10.00
C GLU A 50 -3.31 -9.89 -10.72
N GLU A 51 -3.10 -10.19 -12.01
CA GLU A 51 -2.03 -9.63 -12.82
C GLU A 51 -2.35 -8.19 -13.25
N ARG A 52 -3.62 -7.90 -13.55
CA ARG A 52 -4.13 -6.54 -13.83
C ARG A 52 -4.16 -5.68 -12.56
N GLU A 53 -4.39 -6.30 -11.41
CA GLU A 53 -4.25 -5.69 -10.08
C GLU A 53 -2.78 -5.50 -9.71
N ARG A 54 -1.90 -6.47 -9.96
CA ARG A 54 -0.43 -6.35 -9.80
C ARG A 54 0.17 -5.27 -10.71
N ARG A 55 -0.29 -5.14 -11.96
CA ARG A 55 0.06 -4.03 -12.85
C ARG A 55 -0.48 -2.69 -12.34
N SER A 56 -1.66 -2.67 -11.73
CA SER A 56 -2.22 -1.47 -11.08
C SER A 56 -1.55 -1.12 -9.74
N ARG A 57 -0.81 -2.06 -9.12
CA ARG A 57 0.03 -1.84 -7.93
C ARG A 57 1.43 -1.32 -8.24
N LYS A 58 1.88 -1.30 -9.52
CA LYS A 58 3.13 -0.63 -9.89
C LYS A 58 2.93 0.89 -9.82
N GLY A 59 3.36 1.49 -8.71
CA GLY A 59 3.40 2.94 -8.57
C GLY A 59 4.31 3.57 -9.62
N VAL A 60 3.92 4.74 -10.07
CA VAL A 60 4.77 5.61 -10.89
C VAL A 60 5.53 6.56 -9.97
N LEU A 61 6.75 6.88 -10.35
CA LEU A 61 7.55 7.89 -9.66
C LEU A 61 7.52 9.16 -10.49
N VAL A 62 7.19 10.30 -9.88
CA VAL A 62 7.33 11.63 -10.47
C VAL A 62 8.25 12.48 -9.61
N VAL A 63 8.84 13.50 -10.24
CA VAL A 63 9.69 14.49 -9.58
C VAL A 63 9.00 15.84 -9.67
N ALA A 64 8.65 16.40 -8.51
CA ALA A 64 8.17 17.78 -8.39
C ALA A 64 9.34 18.68 -8.01
N LYS A 65 9.47 19.84 -8.65
CA LYS A 65 10.47 20.87 -8.37
C LYS A 65 9.78 22.24 -8.30
N GLY A 66 10.52 23.25 -7.87
CA GLY A 66 10.09 24.65 -8.01
C GLY A 66 9.34 25.22 -6.81
N PHE A 67 9.02 24.39 -5.80
CA PHE A 67 8.52 24.88 -4.51
C PHE A 67 9.59 25.65 -3.74
N ASP A 68 9.13 26.54 -2.86
CA ASP A 68 10.01 27.17 -1.90
C ASP A 68 10.35 26.19 -0.77
N ALA A 69 11.64 26.14 -0.45
CA ALA A 69 12.20 25.29 0.58
C ALA A 69 12.87 26.12 1.69
N SER A 70 12.67 27.43 1.66
CA SER A 70 13.13 28.37 2.68
C SER A 70 12.39 28.10 3.97
N VAL A 71 13.13 27.87 5.05
CA VAL A 71 12.54 27.54 6.35
C VAL A 71 12.06 28.85 6.99
N PRO A 72 10.75 28.99 7.29
CA PRO A 72 10.24 30.17 7.97
C PRO A 72 10.86 30.38 9.34
N GLU A 73 10.90 31.63 9.80
CA GLU A 73 11.41 31.95 11.13
C GLU A 73 10.63 31.21 12.23
N GLY A 74 11.34 30.67 13.22
CA GLY A 74 10.76 29.84 14.28
C GLY A 74 10.39 28.40 13.88
N CYS A 75 10.59 27.99 12.62
CA CYS A 75 10.35 26.63 12.16
C CYS A 75 11.65 25.81 12.08
N THR A 76 11.61 24.53 12.47
CA THR A 76 12.76 23.64 12.23
C THR A 76 12.73 23.09 10.81
N PRO A 77 13.88 22.84 10.17
CA PRO A 77 13.91 22.25 8.82
C PRO A 77 13.10 20.94 8.73
N GLY A 78 13.18 20.10 9.77
CA GLY A 78 12.40 18.86 9.84
C GLY A 78 10.88 19.07 9.87
N LYS A 79 10.39 20.04 10.65
CA LYS A 79 8.96 20.41 10.67
C LYS A 79 8.52 20.97 9.32
N HIS A 80 9.31 21.85 8.73
CA HIS A 80 9.02 22.43 7.43
C HIS A 80 8.97 21.37 6.32
N VAL A 81 9.86 20.37 6.36
CA VAL A 81 9.81 19.22 5.42
C VAL A 81 8.50 18.45 5.53
N PHE A 82 7.98 18.19 6.74
CA PHE A 82 6.69 17.53 6.90
C PHE A 82 5.55 18.35 6.29
N HIS A 83 5.57 19.67 6.50
CA HIS A 83 4.58 20.58 5.93
C HIS A 83 4.60 20.57 4.39
N LEU A 84 5.79 20.73 3.79
CA LEU A 84 5.97 20.65 2.34
C LEU A 84 5.53 19.29 1.77
N GLU A 85 5.87 18.19 2.44
CA GLU A 85 5.45 16.85 2.03
C GLU A 85 3.93 16.65 2.13
N SER A 86 3.27 17.29 3.10
CA SER A 86 1.81 17.31 3.21
C SER A 86 1.18 18.08 2.06
N MET A 87 1.63 19.30 1.79
CA MET A 87 1.13 20.11 0.68
C MET A 87 1.27 19.39 -0.66
N LEU A 88 2.43 18.77 -0.90
CA LEU A 88 2.63 17.94 -2.10
C LEU A 88 1.69 16.73 -2.11
N ARG A 89 1.45 16.07 -0.98
CA ARG A 89 0.52 14.93 -0.94
C ARG A 89 -0.89 15.36 -1.33
N ASP A 90 -1.34 16.50 -0.84
CA ASP A 90 -2.67 17.04 -1.12
C ASP A 90 -2.77 17.50 -2.58
N HIS A 91 -1.75 18.19 -3.08
CA HIS A 91 -1.67 18.66 -4.47
C HIS A 91 -1.76 17.51 -5.49
N PHE A 92 -1.11 16.38 -5.20
CA PHE A 92 -1.10 15.21 -6.08
C PHE A 92 -2.21 14.19 -5.77
N SER A 93 -3.09 14.46 -4.79
CA SER A 93 -4.18 13.54 -4.39
C SER A 93 -5.16 13.23 -5.54
N SER A 94 -5.39 14.20 -6.43
CA SER A 94 -6.22 14.05 -7.64
C SER A 94 -5.60 13.12 -8.70
N CYS A 95 -4.29 12.89 -8.64
CA CYS A 95 -3.57 12.08 -9.62
C CYS A 95 -3.65 10.57 -9.32
N GLY A 96 -4.09 10.19 -8.13
CA GLY A 96 -4.18 8.80 -7.66
C GLY A 96 -3.85 8.69 -6.17
N LYS A 97 -3.76 7.45 -5.67
CA LYS A 97 -3.40 7.23 -4.27
C LYS A 97 -1.90 7.51 -4.10
N VAL A 98 -1.56 8.65 -3.49
CA VAL A 98 -0.18 9.01 -3.15
C VAL A 98 0.33 8.04 -2.10
N LYS A 99 1.23 7.15 -2.51
CA LYS A 99 1.83 6.16 -1.60
C LYS A 99 2.88 6.82 -0.72
N SER A 100 3.72 7.70 -1.29
CA SER A 100 4.77 8.34 -0.53
C SER A 100 5.26 9.63 -1.19
N VAL A 101 5.63 10.62 -0.38
CA VAL A 101 6.28 11.88 -0.78
C VAL A 101 7.62 11.96 -0.05
N CYS A 102 8.71 12.25 -0.74
CA CYS A 102 10.04 12.35 -0.13
C CYS A 102 10.76 13.58 -0.65
N ILE A 103 11.02 14.54 0.23
CA ILE A 103 12.00 15.59 -0.01
C ILE A 103 13.32 15.10 0.57
N PRO A 104 14.35 14.81 -0.26
CA PRO A 104 15.62 14.33 0.26
C PRO A 104 16.29 15.45 1.04
N HIS A 105 16.38 15.27 2.35
CA HIS A 105 16.95 16.24 3.28
C HIS A 105 17.76 15.46 4.32
N ALA A 106 19.08 15.64 4.30
CA ALA A 106 19.92 14.96 5.27
C ALA A 106 19.60 15.50 6.68
N TYR A 107 19.53 14.62 7.67
CA TYR A 107 19.07 14.93 9.03
C TYR A 107 19.78 16.13 9.70
N TYR A 108 21.06 16.36 9.37
CA TYR A 108 21.87 17.46 9.90
C TYR A 108 22.06 18.63 8.92
N SER A 109 21.47 18.57 7.73
CA SER A 109 21.59 19.65 6.76
C SER A 109 20.62 20.77 7.10
N SER A 110 21.08 22.01 7.03
CA SER A 110 20.20 23.18 7.08
C SER A 110 19.48 23.43 5.75
N THR A 111 19.91 22.78 4.66
CA THR A 111 19.37 23.00 3.32
C THR A 111 18.36 21.94 2.94
N ILE A 112 17.13 22.36 2.67
CA ILE A 112 16.10 21.51 2.10
C ILE A 112 16.26 21.52 0.57
N LYS A 113 16.27 20.33 -0.05
CA LYS A 113 16.35 20.26 -1.51
C LYS A 113 15.04 20.70 -2.13
N ARG A 114 15.12 21.54 -3.17
CA ARG A 114 13.97 22.09 -3.91
C ARG A 114 13.35 21.10 -4.91
N TYR A 115 13.39 19.81 -4.59
CA TYR A 115 12.73 18.77 -5.37
C TYR A 115 12.26 17.62 -4.48
N ALA A 116 11.15 17.01 -4.87
CA ALA A 116 10.53 15.91 -4.17
C ALA A 116 10.33 14.71 -5.10
N TYR A 117 10.44 13.52 -4.53
CA TYR A 117 10.05 12.25 -5.16
C TYR A 117 8.67 11.85 -4.69
N ILE A 118 7.78 11.60 -5.64
CA ILE A 118 6.39 11.27 -5.33
C ILE A 118 6.04 9.94 -5.99
N GLU A 119 5.68 8.94 -5.18
CA GLU A 119 5.19 7.65 -5.66
C GLU A 119 3.66 7.66 -5.65
N ILE A 120 3.05 7.58 -6.84
CA ILE A 120 1.60 7.62 -7.01
C ILE A 120 1.13 6.26 -7.54
N LEU A 121 0.14 5.68 -6.87
CA LEU A 121 -0.54 4.46 -7.32
C LEU A 121 -1.75 4.85 -8.16
N GLY A 122 -1.91 4.20 -9.32
CA GLY A 122 -3.09 4.35 -10.16
C GLY A 122 -2.77 4.30 -11.64
N LYS A 123 -3.78 3.91 -12.43
CA LYS A 123 -3.71 4.00 -13.90
C LYS A 123 -3.62 5.46 -14.31
N LYS A 124 -2.80 5.76 -15.32
CA LYS A 124 -2.58 7.14 -15.82
C LYS A 124 -2.11 8.14 -14.75
N ALA A 125 -1.61 7.66 -13.60
CA ALA A 125 -1.14 8.54 -12.53
C ALA A 125 -0.02 9.47 -13.00
N ILE A 126 0.85 8.99 -13.88
CA ILE A 126 1.94 9.79 -14.45
C ILE A 126 1.39 10.87 -15.38
N GLU A 127 0.47 10.54 -16.29
CA GLU A 127 -0.15 11.50 -17.20
C GLU A 127 -0.87 12.62 -16.43
N ARG A 128 -1.63 12.27 -15.39
CA ARG A 128 -2.31 13.25 -14.53
C ARG A 128 -1.32 14.12 -13.77
N ALA A 129 -0.27 13.52 -13.20
CA ALA A 129 0.75 14.28 -12.48
C ALA A 129 1.51 15.25 -13.39
N LEU A 130 1.82 14.86 -14.63
CA LEU A 130 2.49 15.74 -15.59
C LEU A 130 1.62 16.92 -16.02
N LYS A 131 0.29 16.76 -16.06
CA LYS A 131 -0.65 17.86 -16.30
C LYS A 131 -0.65 18.91 -15.18
N LEU A 132 -0.16 18.55 -13.98
CA LEU A 132 0.04 19.52 -12.89
C LEU A 132 1.36 20.30 -13.03
N SER A 133 2.18 20.06 -14.06
CA SER A 133 3.32 20.94 -14.30
C SER A 133 2.84 22.35 -14.64
N GLY A 134 3.34 23.36 -13.92
CA GLY A 134 2.93 24.75 -14.03
C GLY A 134 1.87 25.20 -13.01
N SER A 135 1.25 24.27 -12.28
CA SER A 135 0.33 24.63 -11.18
C SER A 135 1.08 25.23 -10.01
N GLU A 136 0.42 26.09 -9.24
CA GLU A 136 1.01 26.76 -8.09
C GLU A 136 0.80 25.97 -6.79
N MET A 137 1.82 26.00 -5.94
CA MET A 137 1.77 25.55 -4.56
C MET A 137 2.47 26.64 -3.72
N ASP A 138 1.72 27.26 -2.81
CA ASP A 138 2.20 28.36 -1.96
C ASP A 138 2.80 29.54 -2.77
N GLY A 139 2.14 29.93 -3.86
CA GLY A 139 2.63 31.00 -4.75
C GLY A 139 3.81 30.62 -5.65
N HIS A 140 4.30 29.38 -5.56
CA HIS A 140 5.41 28.88 -6.38
C HIS A 140 4.94 27.88 -7.43
N LYS A 141 5.30 28.11 -8.70
CA LYS A 141 4.97 27.19 -9.79
C LYS A 141 5.78 25.91 -9.69
N LEU A 142 5.07 24.78 -9.64
CA LEU A 142 5.69 23.46 -9.65
C LEU A 142 6.10 23.06 -11.06
N VAL A 143 7.26 22.44 -11.19
CA VAL A 143 7.70 21.75 -12.41
C VAL A 143 7.63 20.26 -12.14
N VAL A 144 6.72 19.56 -12.82
CA VAL A 144 6.49 18.12 -12.63
C VAL A 144 7.05 17.36 -13.82
N THR A 145 7.97 16.44 -13.54
CA THR A 145 8.69 15.70 -14.58
C THR A 145 8.77 14.21 -14.25
N PRO A 146 8.87 13.33 -15.27
CA PRO A 146 9.32 11.98 -15.02
C PRO A 146 10.77 12.00 -14.50
N PRO A 147 11.21 10.98 -13.76
CA PRO A 147 12.60 10.90 -13.32
C PRO A 147 13.53 10.79 -14.52
N LEU A 148 14.54 11.67 -14.61
CA LEU A 148 15.52 11.73 -15.71
C LEU A 148 16.17 10.38 -16.04
N ARG A 149 16.34 9.54 -15.02
CA ARG A 149 16.81 8.17 -15.15
C ARG A 149 15.94 7.29 -14.28
N GLN A 150 15.75 6.04 -14.67
CA GLN A 150 15.17 5.05 -13.78
C GLN A 150 15.96 5.05 -12.47
N MET A 151 15.26 5.30 -11.36
CA MET A 151 15.92 5.39 -10.06
C MET A 151 16.57 4.04 -9.73
N LYS A 152 17.88 4.03 -9.47
CA LYS A 152 18.62 2.83 -9.06
C LYS A 152 18.01 2.26 -7.76
N LYS A 153 18.03 0.93 -7.61
CA LYS A 153 17.56 0.24 -6.39
C LYS A 153 18.24 0.78 -5.13
N ALA A 154 19.55 1.04 -5.19
CA ALA A 154 20.32 1.63 -4.09
C ALA A 154 19.77 2.99 -3.64
N ARG A 155 19.40 3.86 -4.59
CA ARG A 155 18.82 5.18 -4.28
C ARG A 155 17.43 5.05 -3.63
N ARG A 156 16.58 4.14 -4.11
CA ARG A 156 15.29 3.84 -3.46
C ARG A 156 15.48 3.36 -2.01
N LYS A 157 16.45 2.47 -1.78
CA LYS A 157 16.80 1.97 -0.45
C LYS A 157 17.27 3.11 0.46
N SER A 158 18.17 3.96 -0.03
CA SER A 158 18.66 5.13 0.71
C SER A 158 17.53 6.09 1.12
N LEU A 159 16.60 6.41 0.21
CA LEU A 159 15.44 7.27 0.55
C LEU A 159 14.52 6.61 1.59
N LYS A 160 14.31 5.28 1.51
CA LYS A 160 13.54 4.56 2.54
C LYS A 160 14.25 4.60 3.89
N THR A 161 15.57 4.38 3.92
CA THR A 161 16.38 4.42 5.14
C THR A 161 16.38 5.81 5.76
N ASP A 162 16.49 6.86 4.96
CA ASP A 162 16.40 8.26 5.43
C ASP A 162 15.03 8.57 6.07
N ARG A 163 13.93 8.13 5.46
CA ARG A 163 12.60 8.25 6.07
C ARG A 163 12.50 7.44 7.36
N TYR A 164 13.04 6.22 7.37
CA TYR A 164 13.05 5.37 8.55
C TYR A 164 13.83 5.99 9.71
N SER A 165 15.01 6.57 9.47
CA SER A 165 15.81 7.24 10.52
C SER A 165 15.12 8.47 11.11
N ARG A 166 14.18 9.08 10.37
CA ARG A 166 13.38 10.22 10.83
C ARG A 166 12.01 9.83 11.38
N SER A 167 11.66 8.55 11.30
CA SER A 167 10.40 8.03 11.83
C SER A 167 10.44 7.89 13.35
N LYS A 168 9.27 7.80 13.97
CA LYS A 168 9.12 7.45 15.38
C LYS A 168 8.71 5.98 15.47
N THR A 169 9.53 5.18 16.15
CA THR A 169 9.29 3.75 16.34
C THR A 169 8.66 3.51 17.69
N MET A 170 7.46 2.93 17.69
CA MET A 170 6.71 2.56 18.88
C MET A 170 6.71 1.04 19.06
N ASP A 171 6.65 0.61 20.32
CA ASP A 171 6.46 -0.79 20.69
C ASP A 171 4.96 -1.00 20.89
N VAL A 172 4.37 -1.91 20.12
CA VAL A 172 2.94 -2.19 20.15
C VAL A 172 2.73 -3.61 20.66
N ARG A 173 1.80 -3.77 21.59
CA ARG A 173 1.38 -5.03 22.23
C ARG A 173 -0.13 -5.15 22.21
N GLY A 174 -0.65 -6.24 22.78
CA GLY A 174 -2.08 -6.43 22.99
C GLY A 174 -2.87 -6.95 21.79
N TYR A 175 -2.23 -7.17 20.63
CA TYR A 175 -2.87 -7.75 19.44
C TYR A 175 -2.86 -9.29 19.44
N ASP A 176 -3.71 -9.90 18.62
CA ASP A 176 -3.76 -11.35 18.44
C ASP A 176 -2.48 -11.89 17.76
N THR A 177 -1.67 -12.61 18.53
CA THR A 177 -0.43 -13.22 18.05
C THR A 177 -0.63 -14.58 17.38
N SER A 178 -1.85 -15.13 17.40
CA SER A 178 -2.21 -16.37 16.70
C SER A 178 -2.39 -16.17 15.19
N LEU A 179 -2.68 -14.92 14.77
CA LEU A 179 -2.90 -14.58 13.37
C LEU A 179 -1.60 -14.66 12.54
N PRO A 180 -1.70 -14.95 11.23
CA PRO A 180 -0.53 -14.90 10.36
C PRO A 180 0.12 -13.52 10.38
N ARG A 181 1.47 -13.47 10.47
CA ARG A 181 2.26 -12.21 10.55
C ARG A 181 1.88 -11.18 9.48
N LYS A 182 1.51 -11.63 8.28
CA LYS A 182 1.08 -10.75 7.17
C LYS A 182 -0.22 -10.01 7.50
N ILE A 183 -1.17 -10.67 8.14
CA ILE A 183 -2.45 -10.10 8.58
C ILE A 183 -2.20 -9.07 9.69
N ILE A 184 -1.43 -9.45 10.71
CA ILE A 184 -1.04 -8.55 11.81
C ILE A 184 -0.38 -7.28 11.26
N LYS A 185 0.62 -7.42 10.37
CA LYS A 185 1.29 -6.28 9.74
C LYS A 185 0.31 -5.38 9.00
N SER A 186 -0.60 -5.95 8.22
CA SER A 186 -1.59 -5.16 7.48
C SER A 186 -2.58 -4.43 8.39
N ALA A 187 -2.98 -5.06 9.50
CA ALA A 187 -3.85 -4.46 10.51
C ALA A 187 -3.15 -3.29 11.20
N LEU A 188 -1.90 -3.46 11.65
CA LEU A 188 -1.10 -2.39 12.25
C LEU A 188 -0.87 -1.22 11.29
N VAL A 189 -0.53 -1.50 10.02
CA VAL A 189 -0.39 -0.44 8.99
C VAL A 189 -1.69 0.34 8.83
N LYS A 190 -2.83 -0.33 8.81
CA LYS A 190 -4.13 0.33 8.67
C LYS A 190 -4.48 1.14 9.93
N HIS A 191 -4.26 0.57 11.11
CA HIS A 191 -4.59 1.17 12.38
C HIS A 191 -3.82 2.47 12.62
N PHE A 192 -2.51 2.49 12.36
CA PHE A 192 -1.67 3.68 12.53
C PHE A 192 -1.62 4.63 11.32
N SER A 193 -2.43 4.38 10.28
CA SER A 193 -2.39 5.18 9.05
C SER A 193 -2.83 6.64 9.22
N SER A 194 -3.60 6.95 10.27
CA SER A 194 -3.98 8.32 10.65
C SER A 194 -2.86 9.08 11.37
N CYS A 195 -1.88 8.37 11.96
CA CYS A 195 -0.76 8.97 12.67
C CYS A 195 0.35 9.46 11.71
N GLY A 196 0.38 8.95 10.49
CA GLY A 196 1.37 9.27 9.47
C GLY A 196 1.60 8.12 8.49
N GLU A 197 2.67 8.21 7.70
CA GLU A 197 3.10 7.14 6.80
C GLU A 197 3.79 6.03 7.61
N VAL A 198 3.18 4.85 7.68
CA VAL A 198 3.81 3.67 8.31
C VAL A 198 4.92 3.13 7.41
N VAL A 199 6.17 3.35 7.79
CA VAL A 199 7.36 3.05 6.99
C VAL A 199 7.78 1.59 7.12
N GLU A 200 7.65 1.03 8.32
CA GLU A 200 8.04 -0.33 8.64
C GLU A 200 7.20 -0.89 9.79
N VAL A 201 6.88 -2.19 9.69
CA VAL A 201 6.27 -2.95 10.78
C VAL A 201 7.01 -4.27 10.94
N GLU A 202 7.54 -4.49 12.13
CA GLU A 202 8.28 -5.70 12.48
C GLU A 202 7.60 -6.41 13.66
N VAL A 203 7.02 -7.59 13.38
CA VAL A 203 6.34 -8.41 14.39
C VAL A 203 7.32 -9.41 14.99
N MET A 204 7.48 -9.39 16.31
CA MET A 204 8.33 -10.29 17.09
C MET A 204 7.51 -11.44 17.73
N PRO A 205 8.12 -12.61 17.98
CA PRO A 205 9.50 -12.97 17.59
C PRO A 205 9.64 -13.12 16.06
N ASN A 206 10.82 -12.80 15.54
CA ASN A 206 11.16 -12.97 14.12
C ASN A 206 12.26 -14.05 13.98
N LEU A 207 12.58 -14.46 12.75
CA LEU A 207 13.62 -15.48 12.49
C LEU A 207 15.01 -15.07 13.00
N ARG A 208 15.27 -13.76 13.10
CA ARG A 208 16.57 -13.22 13.53
C ARG A 208 16.71 -13.26 15.05
N ASN A 209 15.60 -13.05 15.76
CA ASN A 209 15.50 -12.90 17.21
C ASN A 209 14.33 -13.77 17.72
N PRO A 210 14.47 -15.11 17.76
CA PRO A 210 13.38 -16.00 18.12
C PRO A 210 13.02 -15.95 19.62
N LYS A 211 13.91 -15.41 20.45
CA LYS A 211 13.76 -15.36 21.92
C LYS A 211 13.16 -14.05 22.45
N THR A 212 12.76 -13.12 21.58
CA THR A 212 12.19 -11.84 22.03
C THR A 212 10.73 -11.98 22.46
N PRO A 213 10.27 -11.16 23.43
CA PRO A 213 8.85 -11.10 23.80
C PRO A 213 7.96 -10.82 22.57
N LYS A 214 6.69 -11.21 22.67
CA LYS A 214 5.70 -10.96 21.60
C LYS A 214 5.27 -9.49 21.60
N PHE A 215 5.77 -8.73 20.64
CA PHE A 215 5.38 -7.33 20.40
C PHE A 215 5.71 -6.96 18.94
N ALA A 216 5.27 -5.79 18.49
CA ALA A 216 5.59 -5.27 17.17
C ALA A 216 6.26 -3.91 17.26
N TYR A 217 7.35 -3.71 16.51
CA TYR A 217 7.87 -2.38 16.23
C TYR A 217 7.09 -1.76 15.08
N VAL A 218 6.53 -0.57 15.30
CA VAL A 218 5.83 0.21 14.27
C VAL A 218 6.54 1.54 14.11
N SER A 219 7.11 1.77 12.92
CA SER A 219 7.83 3.00 12.58
C SER A 219 6.97 3.91 11.74
N ILE A 220 6.57 5.05 12.30
CA ILE A 220 5.64 6.00 11.68
C ILE A 220 6.39 7.29 11.35
N TYR A 221 6.29 7.70 10.08
CA TYR A 221 6.87 8.93 9.58
C TYR A 221 5.77 9.97 9.40
N GLY A 222 5.91 11.11 10.07
CA GLY A 222 4.96 12.22 9.95
C GLY A 222 5.08 13.21 11.11
N GLU A 223 4.49 14.38 10.92
CA GLU A 223 4.40 15.39 11.98
C GLU A 223 3.46 14.93 13.09
N GLY A 224 3.95 15.04 14.33
CA GLY A 224 3.21 14.61 15.52
C GLY A 224 2.98 13.10 15.59
N ALA A 225 3.74 12.29 14.84
CA ALA A 225 3.49 10.86 14.70
C ALA A 225 3.50 10.12 16.04
N LYS A 226 4.38 10.52 16.97
CA LYS A 226 4.47 9.93 18.31
C LYS A 226 3.20 10.24 19.12
N GLU A 227 2.82 11.50 19.17
CA GLU A 227 1.68 12.00 19.95
C GLU A 227 0.37 11.39 19.44
N LYS A 228 0.18 11.37 18.12
CA LYS A 228 -0.97 10.72 17.47
C LYS A 228 -1.01 9.22 17.72
N ALA A 229 0.14 8.54 17.70
CA ALA A 229 0.19 7.11 17.98
C ALA A 229 -0.14 6.80 19.45
N LEU A 230 0.32 7.63 20.39
CA LEU A 230 0.00 7.47 21.80
C LEU A 230 -1.49 7.66 22.09
N GLN A 231 -2.19 8.51 21.33
CA GLN A 231 -3.65 8.65 21.43
C GLN A 231 -4.41 7.39 21.01
N LEU A 232 -3.79 6.49 20.23
CA LEU A 232 -4.38 5.19 19.86
C LEU A 232 -4.11 4.09 20.90
N ASN A 233 -3.39 4.38 21.98
CA ASN A 233 -3.19 3.42 23.07
C ASN A 233 -4.54 3.06 23.70
N GLY A 234 -4.78 1.75 23.90
CA GLY A 234 -6.01 1.19 24.43
C GLY A 234 -7.15 1.07 23.41
N SER A 235 -6.94 1.51 22.16
CA SER A 235 -7.94 1.39 21.10
C SER A 235 -8.03 -0.04 20.55
N ASP A 236 -9.22 -0.38 20.05
CA ASP A 236 -9.50 -1.73 19.53
C ASP A 236 -8.92 -1.92 18.12
N MET A 237 -8.24 -3.06 17.94
CA MET A 237 -7.80 -3.55 16.64
C MET A 237 -8.28 -5.00 16.44
N GLY A 238 -9.58 -5.14 16.12
CA GLY A 238 -10.17 -6.43 15.77
C GLY A 238 -10.55 -7.28 16.98
N GLY A 239 -11.08 -6.63 18.03
CA GLY A 239 -11.43 -7.25 19.32
C GLY A 239 -10.28 -7.28 20.32
N PHE A 240 -9.14 -6.66 19.99
CA PHE A 240 -7.92 -6.66 20.78
C PHE A 240 -7.47 -5.23 21.06
N LYS A 241 -7.35 -4.87 22.34
CA LYS A 241 -6.87 -3.55 22.74
C LYS A 241 -5.35 -3.46 22.60
N LEU A 242 -4.88 -2.49 21.82
CA LEU A 242 -3.45 -2.24 21.67
C LEU A 242 -2.89 -1.53 22.91
N VAL A 243 -1.64 -1.84 23.25
CA VAL A 243 -0.88 -1.23 24.35
C VAL A 243 0.51 -0.83 23.87
#